data_AF-A0AAV5SFM2-F1
#
_entry.id   AF-A0AAV5SFM2-F1
#
_cell.length_a   1.000
_cell.length_b   1.000
_cell.length_c   1.000
_cell.angle_alpha   90.00
_cell.angle_beta   90.00
_cell.angle_gamma   90.00
#
_symmetry.space_group_name_H-M   'P 1'
#
loop_
_entity.id
_entity.type
_entity.pdbx_description
1 polymer ?
#
loop_
_entity_poly.entity_id
_entity_poly.type
_entity_poly.pdbx_seq_one_letter_code
_entity_poly.pdbx_strand_id
1 'polypeptide(L)'
;MEKYVEHFTTGNVNDHKDASRLWIKDVNPVVEVVVNKLSNAFVSSGVRAEFEGFVAAVKKETSKNFAHLVSKAEEILQRLTWGKAYEKDTFLKPDFTALDLIAYGVSGVAVGINIPNYNDIRQNEGFKNVSLSNSLSAQPKQRINFISEEDENLIFEYNERAFEVQIGLHEDMAVERCSRLQKNANGSFNFDQENTVDILTGEKITSWYQPGETWAGLFGQACCSYEECKAEAVGFVLCGDDDILKIFGYEGVLAENIIHSNWLSSILK
;
A
#
# COMPACT_ATOMS: atom_id res chain seq x y z
N MET A 1 5.99 1.11 -24.55
CA MET A 1 7.44 1.02 -24.87
C MET A 1 7.94 2.16 -25.74
N GLU A 2 7.30 2.49 -26.87
CA GLU A 2 7.74 3.58 -27.77
C GLU A 2 7.98 4.91 -27.05
N LYS A 3 7.04 5.33 -26.19
CA LYS A 3 7.16 6.54 -25.36
C LYS A 3 8.36 6.54 -24.39
N TYR A 4 8.74 5.37 -23.86
CA TYR A 4 9.98 5.28 -23.07
C TYR A 4 11.22 5.48 -23.95
N VAL A 5 11.24 4.95 -25.16
CA VAL A 5 12.35 5.14 -26.12
C VAL A 5 12.50 6.62 -26.48
N GLU A 6 11.39 7.31 -26.78
CA GLU A 6 11.37 8.75 -27.03
C GLU A 6 11.94 9.54 -25.84
N HIS A 7 11.49 9.22 -24.62
CA HIS A 7 12.00 9.86 -23.40
C HIS A 7 13.51 9.69 -23.24
N PHE A 8 14.05 8.47 -23.37
CA PHE A 8 15.48 8.22 -23.17
C PHE A 8 16.34 8.76 -24.30
N THR A 9 15.79 8.92 -25.50
CA THR A 9 16.49 9.50 -26.65
C THR A 9 16.56 11.03 -26.55
N THR A 10 15.46 11.68 -26.14
CA THR A 10 15.32 13.14 -26.18
C THR A 10 15.54 13.83 -24.83
N GLY A 11 15.37 13.09 -23.73
CA GLY A 11 15.33 13.63 -22.37
C GLY A 11 14.01 14.31 -21.98
N ASN A 12 12.98 14.29 -22.82
CA ASN A 12 11.71 14.96 -22.56
C ASN A 12 10.84 14.17 -21.56
N VAL A 13 10.62 14.72 -20.36
CA VAL A 13 9.85 14.06 -19.28
C VAL A 13 8.37 13.84 -19.64
N ASN A 14 7.81 14.66 -20.54
CA ASN A 14 6.40 14.49 -20.93
C ASN A 14 6.19 13.16 -21.67
N ASP A 15 7.20 12.67 -22.41
CA ASP A 15 7.13 11.37 -23.06
C ASP A 15 7.15 10.23 -22.02
N HIS A 16 7.88 10.39 -20.91
CA HIS A 16 7.83 9.44 -19.78
C HIS A 16 6.46 9.46 -19.09
N LYS A 17 5.88 10.65 -18.88
CA LYS A 17 4.51 10.79 -18.38
C LYS A 17 3.50 10.08 -19.28
N ASP A 18 3.59 10.27 -20.60
CA ASP A 18 2.72 9.60 -21.56
C ASP A 18 2.91 8.08 -21.55
N ALA A 19 4.15 7.60 -21.39
CA ALA A 19 4.42 6.18 -21.19
C ALA A 19 3.74 5.66 -19.91
N SER A 20 3.82 6.39 -18.80
CA SER A 20 3.12 6.06 -17.55
C SER A 20 1.60 6.04 -17.71
N ARG A 21 1.01 6.98 -18.47
CA ARG A 21 -0.44 7.01 -18.77
C ARG A 21 -0.90 5.79 -19.57
N LEU A 22 -0.07 5.31 -20.50
CA LEU A 22 -0.35 4.08 -21.23
C LEU A 22 -0.22 2.86 -20.32
N TRP A 23 0.79 2.86 -19.45
CA TRP A 23 1.06 1.77 -18.52
C TRP A 23 -0.04 1.57 -17.47
N ILE A 24 -0.58 2.64 -16.88
CA ILE A 24 -1.71 2.51 -15.93
C ILE A 24 -2.98 1.95 -16.60
N LYS A 25 -3.11 2.07 -17.93
CA LYS A 25 -4.24 1.54 -18.71
C LYS A 25 -4.02 0.10 -19.14
N ASP A 26 -2.80 -0.42 -19.04
CA ASP A 26 -2.47 -1.81 -19.32
C ASP A 26 -2.78 -2.67 -18.09
N VAL A 27 -4.03 -3.13 -17.99
CA VAL A 27 -4.54 -3.82 -16.81
C VAL A 27 -4.40 -5.34 -16.99
N ASN A 28 -3.90 -6.03 -15.97
CA ASN A 28 -3.66 -7.49 -15.94
C ASN A 28 -2.71 -8.05 -17.04
N PRO A 29 -1.51 -7.45 -17.27
CA PRO A 29 -0.53 -8.08 -18.15
C PRO A 29 -0.02 -9.41 -17.55
N VAL A 30 0.54 -10.29 -18.37
CA VAL A 30 1.22 -11.51 -17.86
C VAL A 30 2.60 -11.16 -17.29
N VAL A 31 3.26 -10.18 -17.90
CA VAL A 31 4.57 -9.67 -17.51
C VAL A 31 4.43 -8.18 -17.31
N GLU A 32 4.67 -7.74 -16.08
CA GLU A 32 4.71 -6.33 -15.74
C GLU A 32 6.12 -5.79 -16.02
N VAL A 33 6.20 -4.68 -16.75
CA VAL A 33 7.46 -4.03 -17.11
C VAL A 33 7.36 -2.57 -16.75
N VAL A 34 8.24 -2.15 -15.84
CA VAL A 34 8.33 -0.75 -15.42
C VAL A 34 9.74 -0.28 -15.68
N VAL A 35 9.85 0.84 -16.39
CA VAL A 35 11.10 1.59 -16.51
C VAL A 35 10.82 2.98 -15.97
N ASN A 36 11.34 3.25 -14.79
CA ASN A 36 10.96 4.40 -14.00
C ASN A 36 12.18 5.18 -13.53
N LYS A 37 11.91 6.34 -12.93
CA LYS A 37 12.89 7.02 -12.11
C LYS A 37 12.41 6.95 -10.67
N LEU A 38 13.15 6.26 -9.81
CA LEU A 38 12.85 6.04 -8.40
C LEU A 38 12.94 7.37 -7.64
N SER A 39 12.00 7.50 -6.71
CA SER A 39 11.97 8.34 -5.51
C SER A 39 13.12 9.33 -5.31
N ASN A 40 12.74 10.57 -5.02
CA ASN A 40 13.66 11.64 -4.67
C ASN A 40 14.42 11.42 -3.33
N ALA A 41 14.12 10.33 -2.60
CA ALA A 41 14.62 10.07 -1.24
C ALA A 41 16.15 9.93 -1.14
N PHE A 42 16.83 9.45 -2.19
CA PHE A 42 18.28 9.27 -2.18
C PHE A 42 19.07 10.46 -2.71
N VAL A 43 18.39 11.50 -3.21
CA VAL A 43 19.07 12.71 -3.70
C VAL A 43 18.84 13.86 -2.73
N SER A 44 19.93 14.41 -2.21
CA SER A 44 19.92 15.51 -1.21
C SER A 44 19.05 16.72 -1.58
N SER A 45 18.83 16.95 -2.87
CA SER A 45 17.97 18.03 -3.37
C SER A 45 16.46 17.72 -3.37
N GLY A 46 16.06 16.46 -3.24
CA GLY A 46 14.65 16.04 -3.24
C GLY A 46 13.90 16.27 -4.56
N VAL A 47 14.59 16.61 -5.66
CA VAL A 47 13.99 16.95 -6.97
C VAL A 47 14.57 16.19 -8.16
N ARG A 48 15.54 15.30 -7.90
CA ARG A 48 16.10 14.39 -8.90
C ARG A 48 15.79 12.97 -8.47
N ALA A 49 15.53 12.13 -9.45
CA ALA A 49 15.15 10.74 -9.27
C ALA A 49 16.30 9.81 -9.72
N GLU A 50 16.47 8.70 -9.01
CA GLU A 50 17.40 7.63 -9.38
C GLU A 50 16.84 6.81 -10.54
N PHE A 51 17.67 6.19 -11.37
CA PHE A 51 17.15 5.30 -12.42
C PHE A 51 16.72 3.95 -11.82
N GLU A 52 15.55 3.45 -12.22
CA GLU A 52 15.13 2.10 -11.87
C GLU A 52 14.38 1.40 -13.00
N GLY A 53 14.36 0.09 -12.98
CA GLY A 53 13.41 -0.65 -13.80
C GLY A 53 13.35 -2.11 -13.44
N PHE A 54 12.15 -2.68 -13.52
CA PHE A 54 11.94 -4.08 -13.23
C PHE A 54 11.11 -4.76 -14.32
N VAL A 55 11.34 -6.07 -14.41
CA VAL A 55 10.53 -7.02 -15.15
C VAL A 55 10.07 -8.07 -14.16
N ALA A 56 8.76 -8.30 -14.11
CA ALA A 56 8.18 -9.24 -13.17
C ALA A 56 7.04 -10.04 -13.81
N ALA A 57 6.87 -11.29 -13.38
CA ALA A 57 5.73 -12.11 -13.76
C ALA A 57 4.58 -11.90 -12.76
N VAL A 58 3.35 -11.78 -13.26
CA VAL A 58 2.18 -11.67 -12.38
C VAL A 58 1.88 -13.00 -11.71
N LYS A 59 1.91 -13.02 -10.37
CA LYS A 59 1.51 -14.15 -9.53
C LYS A 59 -0.01 -14.21 -9.45
N LYS A 60 -0.62 -14.92 -10.41
CA LYS A 60 -2.08 -14.95 -10.60
C LYS A 60 -2.86 -15.49 -9.40
N GLU A 61 -2.31 -16.40 -8.62
CA GLU A 61 -2.99 -16.97 -7.45
C GLU A 61 -3.11 -15.95 -6.32
N THR A 62 -1.98 -15.36 -5.89
CA THR A 62 -2.00 -14.27 -4.90
C THR A 62 -2.83 -13.07 -5.37
N SER A 63 -2.74 -12.71 -6.65
CA SER A 63 -3.58 -11.62 -7.20
C SER A 63 -5.08 -11.93 -7.13
N LYS A 64 -5.50 -13.20 -7.22
CA LYS A 64 -6.90 -13.59 -6.99
C LYS A 64 -7.30 -13.43 -5.52
N ASN A 65 -6.39 -13.72 -4.58
CA ASN A 65 -6.66 -13.55 -3.15
C ASN A 65 -6.86 -12.06 -2.83
N PHE A 66 -6.01 -11.18 -3.35
CA PHE A 66 -6.18 -9.72 -3.22
C PHE A 66 -7.47 -9.22 -3.87
N ALA A 67 -7.79 -9.69 -5.09
CA ALA A 67 -9.07 -9.35 -5.73
C ALA A 67 -10.28 -9.80 -4.89
N HIS A 68 -10.20 -10.97 -4.25
CA HIS A 68 -11.23 -11.46 -3.35
C HIS A 68 -11.31 -10.62 -2.07
N LEU A 69 -10.18 -10.25 -1.46
CA LEU A 69 -10.10 -9.34 -0.32
C LEU A 69 -10.75 -7.98 -0.64
N VAL A 70 -10.39 -7.38 -1.76
CA VAL A 70 -10.97 -6.13 -2.28
C VAL A 70 -12.48 -6.26 -2.51
N SER A 71 -12.97 -7.41 -2.98
CA SER A 71 -14.40 -7.64 -3.17
C SER A 71 -15.19 -7.71 -1.85
N LYS A 72 -14.50 -8.03 -0.75
CA LYS A 72 -15.03 -8.12 0.61
C LYS A 72 -14.77 -6.88 1.45
N ALA A 73 -14.08 -5.90 0.90
CA ALA A 73 -13.57 -4.80 1.72
C ALA A 73 -14.66 -3.97 2.41
N GLU A 74 -15.81 -3.72 1.77
CA GLU A 74 -16.92 -2.99 2.43
C GLU A 74 -17.49 -3.71 3.66
N GLU A 75 -17.39 -5.04 3.71
CA GLU A 75 -17.80 -5.86 4.85
C GLU A 75 -16.74 -5.83 5.93
N ILE A 76 -15.47 -6.00 5.55
CA ILE A 76 -14.33 -6.06 6.48
C ILE A 76 -14.09 -4.70 7.15
N LEU A 77 -14.23 -3.58 6.42
CA LEU A 77 -13.97 -2.25 6.97
C LEU A 77 -14.91 -1.88 8.13
N GLN A 78 -16.12 -2.43 8.17
CA GLN A 78 -17.06 -2.24 9.28
C GLN A 78 -16.54 -2.79 10.61
N ARG A 79 -15.50 -3.63 10.59
CA ARG A 79 -14.84 -4.17 11.79
C ARG A 79 -13.85 -3.19 12.41
N LEU A 80 -13.45 -2.15 11.67
CA LEU A 80 -12.54 -1.12 12.15
C LEU A 80 -13.28 -0.13 13.07
N THR A 81 -12.55 0.43 14.02
CA THR A 81 -13.15 1.09 15.19
C THR A 81 -13.62 2.53 14.95
N TRP A 82 -13.30 3.14 13.79
CA TRP A 82 -13.65 4.53 13.51
C TRP A 82 -15.07 4.72 12.94
N GLY A 83 -15.70 3.66 12.43
CA GLY A 83 -17.07 3.68 11.93
C GLY A 83 -17.28 4.44 10.60
N LYS A 84 -18.46 4.25 10.01
CA LYS A 84 -18.77 4.67 8.63
C LYS A 84 -18.63 6.18 8.35
N ALA A 85 -18.85 7.04 9.35
CA ALA A 85 -18.74 8.49 9.17
C ALA A 85 -17.31 8.97 8.84
N TYR A 86 -16.31 8.13 9.12
CA TYR A 86 -14.90 8.37 8.84
C TYR A 86 -14.39 7.61 7.62
N GLU A 87 -15.27 6.96 6.87
CA GLU A 87 -14.94 6.27 5.62
C GLU A 87 -15.31 7.13 4.41
N LYS A 88 -14.60 6.95 3.30
CA LYS A 88 -14.98 7.59 2.03
C LYS A 88 -16.31 7.01 1.53
N ASP A 89 -17.19 7.87 1.00
CA ASP A 89 -18.50 7.49 0.46
C ASP A 89 -18.43 6.50 -0.71
N THR A 90 -17.37 6.57 -1.51
CA THR A 90 -17.18 5.71 -2.68
C THR A 90 -15.83 5.02 -2.62
N PHE A 91 -15.87 3.70 -2.72
CA PHE A 91 -14.67 2.90 -2.86
C PHE A 91 -14.23 2.82 -4.32
N LEU A 92 -13.05 3.36 -4.61
CA LEU A 92 -12.34 3.04 -5.84
C LEU A 92 -11.51 1.79 -5.59
N LYS A 93 -11.85 0.68 -6.25
CA LYS A 93 -11.11 -0.58 -6.14
C LYS A 93 -9.67 -0.37 -6.62
N PRO A 94 -8.65 -0.47 -5.75
CA PRO A 94 -7.26 -0.39 -6.19
C PRO A 94 -6.96 -1.62 -7.04
N ASP A 95 -6.13 -1.42 -8.07
CA ASP A 95 -5.56 -2.52 -8.84
C ASP A 95 -4.27 -2.96 -8.12
N PHE A 96 -4.38 -4.00 -7.30
CA PHE A 96 -3.28 -4.56 -6.53
C PHE A 96 -2.81 -5.86 -7.16
N THR A 97 -1.56 -5.87 -7.63
CA THR A 97 -1.00 -7.02 -8.34
C THR A 97 0.22 -7.58 -7.60
N ALA A 98 0.20 -8.89 -7.36
CA ALA A 98 1.36 -9.61 -6.84
C ALA A 98 2.31 -9.97 -7.97
N LEU A 99 3.58 -9.65 -7.81
CA LEU A 99 4.61 -9.80 -8.82
C LEU A 99 5.78 -10.62 -8.28
N ASP A 100 6.22 -11.60 -9.06
CA ASP A 100 7.50 -12.26 -8.88
C ASP A 100 8.54 -11.60 -9.79
N LEU A 101 9.51 -10.91 -9.18
CA LEU A 101 10.60 -10.25 -9.89
C LEU A 101 11.43 -11.26 -10.68
N ILE A 102 11.67 -10.95 -11.95
CA ILE A 102 12.61 -11.65 -12.83
C ILE A 102 13.95 -10.89 -12.86
N ALA A 103 13.88 -9.56 -12.99
CA ALA A 103 15.04 -8.69 -12.97
C ALA A 103 14.65 -7.31 -12.43
N TYR A 104 15.51 -6.72 -11.60
CA TYR A 104 15.33 -5.36 -11.10
C TYR A 104 16.68 -4.63 -11.13
N GLY A 105 16.80 -3.64 -12.01
CA GLY A 105 17.92 -2.70 -12.01
C GLY A 105 17.64 -1.55 -11.05
N VAL A 106 18.16 -1.64 -9.83
CA VAL A 106 17.98 -0.66 -8.74
C VAL A 106 19.13 -0.72 -7.75
N SER A 107 19.31 0.32 -6.95
CA SER A 107 20.29 0.39 -5.84
C SER A 107 19.87 -0.41 -4.60
N GLY A 108 18.56 -0.51 -4.35
CA GLY A 108 17.95 -1.29 -3.28
C GLY A 108 16.59 -1.84 -3.68
N VAL A 109 16.36 -3.14 -3.41
CA VAL A 109 15.13 -3.81 -3.83
C VAL A 109 14.01 -3.50 -2.83
N ALA A 110 12.92 -2.91 -3.31
CA ALA A 110 11.72 -2.71 -2.53
C ALA A 110 10.90 -4.00 -2.39
N VAL A 111 9.96 -4.01 -1.46
CA VAL A 111 9.01 -5.13 -1.21
C VAL A 111 7.60 -4.80 -1.70
N GLY A 112 7.29 -3.53 -1.91
CA GLY A 112 6.06 -3.02 -2.50
C GLY A 112 6.32 -1.65 -3.14
N ILE A 113 5.56 -1.31 -4.20
CA ILE A 113 5.74 -0.06 -4.95
C ILE A 113 4.37 0.49 -5.39
N ASN A 114 4.17 1.80 -5.19
CA ASN A 114 3.03 2.56 -5.70
C ASN A 114 3.53 3.57 -6.76
N ILE A 115 3.08 3.45 -8.00
CA ILE A 115 3.57 4.23 -9.15
C ILE A 115 2.45 4.52 -10.17
N PRO A 116 2.57 5.56 -11.01
CA PRO A 116 3.74 6.46 -11.17
C PRO A 116 3.83 7.57 -10.14
N ASN A 117 5.01 8.15 -9.95
CA ASN A 117 5.26 9.25 -8.99
C ASN A 117 4.80 10.65 -9.46
N TYR A 118 4.01 10.72 -10.54
CA TYR A 118 3.51 11.99 -11.08
C TYR A 118 2.16 12.35 -10.45
N ASN A 119 2.14 13.36 -9.57
CA ASN A 119 0.93 13.76 -8.85
C ASN A 119 -0.27 14.06 -9.78
N ASP A 120 -0.03 14.71 -10.92
CA ASP A 120 -1.07 15.02 -11.90
C ASP A 120 -1.68 13.77 -12.55
N ILE A 121 -0.90 12.69 -12.71
CA ILE A 121 -1.40 11.41 -13.22
C ILE A 121 -2.11 10.65 -12.09
N ARG A 122 -1.51 10.56 -10.89
CA ARG A 122 -2.11 9.85 -9.75
C ARG A 122 -3.48 10.40 -9.38
N GLN A 123 -3.63 11.72 -9.40
CA GLN A 123 -4.87 12.39 -8.98
C GLN A 123 -5.98 12.33 -10.04
N ASN A 124 -5.63 12.37 -11.33
CA ASN A 124 -6.61 12.54 -12.40
C ASN A 124 -6.83 11.29 -13.26
N GLU A 125 -5.86 10.37 -13.30
CA GLU A 125 -5.83 9.25 -14.25
C GLU A 125 -5.68 7.89 -13.56
N GLY A 126 -4.92 7.81 -12.46
CA GLY A 126 -4.75 6.60 -11.64
C GLY A 126 -3.29 6.22 -11.37
N PHE A 127 -3.11 5.07 -10.71
CA PHE A 127 -1.84 4.46 -10.35
C PHE A 127 -2.04 2.95 -10.15
N LYS A 128 -0.95 2.19 -10.05
CA LYS A 128 -0.98 0.76 -9.69
C LYS A 128 -0.20 0.53 -8.40
N ASN A 129 -0.69 -0.40 -7.60
CA ASN A 129 0.00 -0.93 -6.42
C ASN A 129 0.55 -2.31 -6.76
N VAL A 130 1.85 -2.51 -6.52
CA VAL A 130 2.50 -3.80 -6.79
C VAL A 130 3.23 -4.31 -5.56
N SER A 131 3.04 -5.60 -5.25
CA SER A 131 3.80 -6.32 -4.24
C SER A 131 4.87 -7.17 -4.91
N LEU A 132 6.11 -7.11 -4.42
CA LEU A 132 7.26 -7.83 -4.96
C LEU A 132 7.56 -9.05 -4.07
N SER A 133 6.70 -10.09 -4.15
CA SER A 133 6.65 -11.20 -3.19
C SER A 133 7.99 -11.93 -3.02
N ASN A 134 8.64 -12.26 -4.12
CA ASN A 134 9.87 -13.04 -4.09
C ASN A 134 11.10 -12.24 -3.59
N SER A 135 11.05 -10.90 -3.59
CA SER A 135 12.10 -10.04 -3.02
C SER A 135 12.32 -10.34 -1.54
N LEU A 136 11.23 -10.52 -0.79
CA LEU A 136 11.30 -10.85 0.63
C LEU A 136 11.86 -12.26 0.85
N SER A 137 11.36 -13.24 0.09
CA SER A 137 11.79 -14.65 0.20
C SER A 137 13.28 -14.85 -0.11
N ALA A 138 13.86 -13.97 -0.92
CA ALA A 138 15.25 -14.05 -1.35
C ALA A 138 16.24 -13.50 -0.33
N GLN A 139 15.78 -12.89 0.77
CA GLN A 139 16.69 -12.37 1.79
C GLN A 139 17.40 -13.52 2.51
N PRO A 140 18.74 -13.44 2.70
CA PRO A 140 19.48 -14.48 3.37
C PRO A 140 19.03 -14.60 4.83
N LYS A 141 18.76 -15.83 5.28
CA LYS A 141 18.44 -16.11 6.68
C LYS A 141 19.62 -15.73 7.56
N GLN A 142 19.44 -14.71 8.40
CA GLN A 142 20.43 -14.27 9.38
C GLN A 142 19.85 -14.45 10.78
N ARG A 143 20.72 -14.74 11.75
CA ARG A 143 20.29 -14.91 13.14
C ARG A 143 19.56 -13.66 13.63
N ILE A 144 18.35 -13.84 14.14
CA ILE A 144 17.50 -12.77 14.64
C ILE A 144 17.83 -12.57 16.12
N ASN A 145 18.19 -11.33 16.48
CA ASN A 145 18.49 -11.00 17.87
C ASN A 145 17.19 -10.89 18.68
N PHE A 146 17.31 -11.07 20.01
CA PHE A 146 16.23 -10.84 20.98
C PHE A 146 15.05 -11.81 20.94
N ILE A 147 15.17 -12.94 20.24
CA ILE A 147 14.15 -14.01 20.22
C ILE A 147 14.72 -15.39 20.53
N SER A 148 13.82 -16.32 20.83
CA SER A 148 14.14 -17.73 20.99
C SER A 148 14.45 -18.40 19.63
N GLU A 149 15.14 -19.54 19.66
CA GLU A 149 15.39 -20.35 18.45
C GLU A 149 14.08 -20.91 17.86
N GLU A 150 13.07 -21.16 18.71
CA GLU A 150 11.74 -21.61 18.29
C GLU A 150 11.02 -20.53 17.48
N ASP A 151 10.97 -19.31 18.01
CA ASP A 151 10.40 -18.14 17.34
C ASP A 151 11.15 -17.78 16.05
N GLU A 152 12.48 -17.93 16.04
CA GLU A 152 13.29 -17.73 14.84
C GLU A 152 12.91 -18.71 13.72
N ASN A 153 12.71 -19.98 14.06
CA ASN A 153 12.28 -20.99 13.09
C ASN A 153 10.88 -20.69 12.55
N LEU A 154 9.95 -20.23 13.40
CA LEU A 154 8.61 -19.81 12.96
C LEU A 154 8.69 -18.65 11.96
N ILE A 155 9.47 -17.60 12.26
CA ILE A 155 9.66 -16.48 11.32
C ILE A 155 10.25 -17.00 10.00
N PHE A 156 11.31 -17.82 10.03
CA PHE A 156 11.92 -18.33 8.79
C PHE A 156 11.00 -19.21 7.95
N GLU A 157 9.98 -19.82 8.54
CA GLU A 157 9.03 -20.67 7.84
C GLU A 157 7.80 -19.89 7.32
N TYR A 158 7.31 -18.92 8.09
CA TYR A 158 6.03 -18.27 7.84
C TYR A 158 6.12 -16.80 7.43
N ASN A 159 7.29 -16.15 7.53
CA ASN A 159 7.43 -14.70 7.25
C ASN A 159 6.93 -14.29 5.86
N GLU A 160 7.20 -15.08 4.82
CA GLU A 160 6.70 -14.77 3.46
C GLU A 160 5.16 -14.73 3.43
N ARG A 161 4.51 -15.71 4.06
CA ARG A 161 3.04 -15.82 4.10
C ARG A 161 2.42 -14.75 4.99
N ALA A 162 3.02 -14.51 6.15
CA ALA A 162 2.65 -13.44 7.07
C ALA A 162 2.73 -12.08 6.39
N PHE A 163 3.80 -11.83 5.66
CA PHE A 163 4.00 -10.60 4.92
C PHE A 163 3.03 -10.44 3.75
N GLU A 164 2.70 -11.51 3.03
CA GLU A 164 1.67 -11.47 1.97
C GLU A 164 0.31 -11.03 2.52
N VAL A 165 -0.09 -11.56 3.69
CA VAL A 165 -1.31 -11.14 4.39
C VAL A 165 -1.21 -9.68 4.84
N GLN A 166 -0.09 -9.32 5.50
CA GLN A 166 0.11 -7.97 6.03
C GLN A 166 0.10 -6.92 4.92
N ILE A 167 0.76 -7.16 3.78
CA ILE A 167 0.75 -6.27 2.62
C ILE A 167 -0.67 -6.11 2.08
N GLY A 168 -1.40 -7.20 1.86
CA GLY A 168 -2.76 -7.13 1.30
C GLY A 168 -3.66 -6.26 2.18
N LEU A 169 -3.55 -6.41 3.50
CA LEU A 169 -4.32 -5.61 4.44
C LEU A 169 -3.82 -4.16 4.53
N HIS A 170 -2.51 -3.93 4.56
CA HIS A 170 -1.91 -2.60 4.61
C HIS A 170 -2.32 -1.76 3.40
N GLU A 171 -2.12 -2.30 2.20
CA GLU A 171 -2.29 -1.57 0.94
C GLU A 171 -3.76 -1.46 0.53
N ASP A 172 -4.53 -2.56 0.57
CA ASP A 172 -5.90 -2.56 0.06
C ASP A 172 -6.93 -2.00 1.05
N MET A 173 -6.65 -2.09 2.36
CA MET A 173 -7.61 -1.75 3.41
C MET A 173 -7.31 -0.42 4.10
N ALA A 174 -6.06 0.03 4.19
CA ALA A 174 -5.70 1.10 5.11
C ALA A 174 -5.27 2.44 4.46
N VAL A 175 -4.57 2.40 3.33
CA VAL A 175 -3.97 3.62 2.73
C VAL A 175 -5.03 4.52 2.07
N GLU A 176 -6.14 3.96 1.56
CA GLU A 176 -7.06 4.73 0.70
C GLU A 176 -8.48 4.91 1.22
N ARG A 177 -8.79 4.54 2.47
CA ARG A 177 -10.18 4.39 2.93
C ARG A 177 -10.71 5.44 3.89
N CYS A 178 -9.86 6.01 4.74
CA CYS A 178 -10.31 7.03 5.69
C CYS A 178 -10.66 8.34 4.95
N SER A 179 -11.85 8.86 5.22
CA SER A 179 -12.25 10.19 4.79
C SER A 179 -11.52 11.25 5.61
N ARG A 180 -11.09 12.32 4.94
CA ARG A 180 -10.60 13.52 5.61
C ARG A 180 -11.76 14.48 5.73
N LEU A 181 -12.17 14.78 6.96
CA LEU A 181 -13.23 15.76 7.23
C LEU A 181 -12.76 17.14 6.76
N GLN A 182 -13.47 17.75 5.82
CA GLN A 182 -13.02 18.94 5.10
C GLN A 182 -14.17 19.92 4.87
N LYS A 183 -13.84 21.21 4.98
CA LYS A 183 -14.65 22.31 4.48
C LYS A 183 -14.22 22.67 3.06
N ASN A 184 -15.17 22.67 2.14
CA ASN A 184 -14.99 23.03 0.75
C ASN A 184 -14.91 24.55 0.56
N ALA A 185 -14.34 25.00 -0.56
CA ALA A 185 -14.18 26.42 -0.88
C ALA A 185 -15.52 27.19 -0.98
N ASN A 186 -16.60 26.49 -1.33
CA ASN A 186 -17.97 27.04 -1.36
C ASN A 186 -18.62 27.13 0.04
N GLY A 187 -17.91 26.73 1.10
CA GLY A 187 -18.39 26.76 2.48
C GLY A 187 -19.11 25.49 2.95
N SER A 188 -19.39 24.52 2.07
CA SER A 188 -20.01 23.24 2.45
C SER A 188 -19.01 22.29 3.11
N PHE A 189 -19.50 21.27 3.80
CA PHE A 189 -18.66 20.20 4.39
C PHE A 189 -18.83 18.91 3.59
N ASN A 190 -17.80 18.06 3.57
CA ASN A 190 -17.87 16.72 2.99
C ASN A 190 -18.31 15.63 3.99
N PHE A 191 -18.83 16.04 5.14
CA PHE A 191 -19.34 15.17 6.19
C PHE A 191 -20.57 15.80 6.86
N ASP A 192 -21.34 14.99 7.56
CA ASP A 192 -22.52 15.42 8.29
C ASP A 192 -22.12 16.07 9.62
N GLN A 193 -22.17 17.40 9.70
CA GLN A 193 -21.78 18.14 10.91
C GLN A 193 -22.69 17.91 12.12
N GLU A 194 -23.93 17.47 11.89
CA GLU A 194 -24.90 17.27 12.96
C GLU A 194 -24.76 15.87 13.58
N ASN A 195 -24.54 14.86 12.74
CA ASN A 195 -24.52 13.46 13.17
C ASN A 195 -23.11 12.86 13.34
N THR A 196 -22.07 13.46 12.76
CA THR A 196 -20.69 12.98 12.94
C THR A 196 -20.15 13.44 14.29
N VAL A 197 -19.63 12.49 15.07
CA VAL A 197 -19.03 12.72 16.39
C VAL A 197 -17.58 12.28 16.40
N ASP A 198 -16.78 12.92 17.25
CA ASP A 198 -15.39 12.56 17.50
C ASP A 198 -15.32 11.17 18.15
N ILE A 199 -14.54 10.25 17.55
CA ILE A 199 -14.46 8.86 18.02
C ILE A 199 -13.77 8.70 19.38
N LEU A 200 -12.98 9.68 19.81
CA LEU A 200 -12.25 9.64 21.07
C LEU A 200 -13.06 10.31 22.19
N THR A 201 -13.75 11.41 21.91
CA THR A 201 -14.48 12.18 22.92
C THR A 201 -15.99 11.94 22.92
N GLY A 202 -16.56 11.47 21.80
CA GLY A 202 -18.00 11.37 21.58
C GLY A 202 -18.70 12.71 21.37
N GLU A 203 -17.96 13.82 21.32
CA GLU A 203 -18.51 15.16 21.12
C GLU A 203 -18.65 15.52 19.64
N LYS A 204 -19.28 16.66 19.33
CA LYS A 204 -19.33 17.17 17.95
C LYS A 204 -17.94 17.48 17.42
N ILE A 205 -17.74 17.26 16.12
CA ILE A 205 -16.50 17.61 15.42
C ILE A 205 -16.26 19.12 15.49
N THR A 206 -15.09 19.52 15.99
CA THR A 206 -14.65 20.91 16.08
C THR A 206 -13.43 21.24 15.21
N SER A 207 -12.82 20.23 14.59
CA SER A 207 -11.66 20.39 13.71
C SER A 207 -11.84 19.65 12.38
N TRP A 208 -11.37 20.25 11.30
CA TRP A 208 -11.44 19.75 9.93
C TRP A 208 -10.44 20.50 9.05
N TYR A 209 -10.15 19.96 7.88
CA TYR A 209 -9.31 20.61 6.87
C TYR A 209 -10.04 21.83 6.28
N GLN A 210 -9.36 22.96 6.20
CA GLN A 210 -9.82 24.16 5.50
C GLN A 210 -9.56 24.05 3.99
N PRO A 211 -10.21 24.89 3.17
CA PRO A 211 -9.95 24.93 1.74
C PRO A 211 -8.45 25.14 1.43
N GLY A 212 -7.84 24.20 0.71
CA GLY A 212 -6.44 24.25 0.32
C GLY A 212 -5.45 23.61 1.31
N GLU A 213 -5.90 23.22 2.50
CA GLU A 213 -5.07 22.45 3.43
C GLU A 213 -4.91 21.00 2.95
N THR A 214 -3.77 20.40 3.25
CA THR A 214 -3.44 19.03 2.87
C THR A 214 -2.85 18.29 4.07
N TRP A 215 -2.96 16.96 4.05
CA TRP A 215 -2.36 16.08 5.08
C TRP A 215 -0.89 16.42 5.33
N ALA A 216 -0.08 16.44 4.26
CA ALA A 216 1.34 16.79 4.35
C ALA A 216 1.60 18.23 4.83
N GLY A 217 0.73 19.18 4.44
CA GLY A 217 0.86 20.57 4.88
C GLY A 217 0.64 20.77 6.37
N LEU A 218 -0.30 20.03 6.98
CA LEU A 218 -0.61 20.13 8.41
C LEU A 218 0.27 19.24 9.29
N PHE A 219 0.55 18.00 8.85
CA PHE A 219 1.30 17.02 9.64
C PHE A 219 2.82 17.08 9.40
N GLY A 220 3.26 17.84 8.40
CA GLY A 220 4.68 18.10 8.13
C GLY A 220 5.50 16.81 8.01
N GLN A 221 6.61 16.73 8.74
CA GLN A 221 7.53 15.59 8.67
C GLN A 221 6.93 14.27 9.18
N ALA A 222 5.91 14.32 10.03
CA ALA A 222 5.28 13.12 10.59
C ALA A 222 4.27 12.49 9.62
N CYS A 223 3.89 13.19 8.54
CA CYS A 223 2.77 12.80 7.69
C CYS A 223 2.92 11.39 7.09
N CYS A 224 4.12 11.02 6.61
CA CYS A 224 4.36 9.69 6.05
C CYS A 224 4.36 8.63 7.14
N SER A 225 5.19 8.79 8.17
CA SER A 225 5.33 7.78 9.24
C SER A 225 4.01 7.52 9.98
N TYR A 226 3.15 8.53 10.11
CA TYR A 226 1.84 8.38 10.73
C TYR A 226 0.89 7.55 9.86
N GLU A 227 0.82 7.81 8.55
CA GLU A 227 -0.04 7.04 7.63
C GLU A 227 0.44 5.58 7.52
N GLU A 228 1.75 5.35 7.45
CA GLU A 228 2.33 4.00 7.45
C GLU A 228 2.02 3.25 8.76
N CYS A 229 2.15 3.93 9.91
CA CYS A 229 1.82 3.35 11.21
C CYS A 229 0.34 2.95 11.29
N LYS A 230 -0.56 3.82 10.83
CA LYS A 230 -1.98 3.52 10.72
C LYS A 230 -2.22 2.31 9.81
N ALA A 231 -1.54 2.24 8.68
CA ALA A 231 -1.72 1.18 7.70
C ALA A 231 -1.21 -0.19 8.18
N GLU A 232 -0.04 -0.23 8.81
CA GLU A 232 0.49 -1.41 9.50
C GLU A 232 -0.46 -1.88 10.62
N ALA A 233 -0.98 -0.95 11.42
CA ALA A 233 -1.90 -1.28 12.52
C ALA A 233 -3.21 -1.93 12.03
N VAL A 234 -3.78 -1.44 10.91
CA VAL A 234 -4.96 -2.07 10.29
C VAL A 234 -4.64 -3.51 9.87
N GLY A 235 -3.46 -3.74 9.30
CA GLY A 235 -2.99 -5.09 8.95
C GLY A 235 -2.96 -6.03 10.15
N PHE A 236 -2.37 -5.60 11.27
CA PHE A 236 -2.28 -6.43 12.48
C PHE A 236 -3.64 -6.68 13.16
N VAL A 237 -4.54 -5.70 13.13
CA VAL A 237 -5.90 -5.87 13.68
C VAL A 237 -6.69 -6.87 12.84
N LEU A 238 -6.67 -6.71 11.52
CA LEU A 238 -7.49 -7.54 10.62
C LEU A 238 -6.89 -8.93 10.38
N CYS A 239 -5.57 -9.13 10.49
CA CYS A 239 -4.98 -10.45 10.26
C CYS A 239 -5.43 -11.50 11.28
N GLY A 240 -6.00 -11.08 12.42
CA GLY A 240 -6.55 -11.97 13.45
C GLY A 240 -7.89 -12.61 13.09
N ASP A 241 -8.54 -12.17 12.01
CA ASP A 241 -9.84 -12.69 11.60
C ASP A 241 -9.70 -13.95 10.72
N ASP A 242 -10.29 -15.07 11.16
CA ASP A 242 -10.21 -16.37 10.46
C ASP A 242 -10.69 -16.32 9.01
N ASP A 243 -11.75 -15.55 8.73
CA ASP A 243 -12.31 -15.46 7.39
C ASP A 243 -11.40 -14.67 6.44
N ILE A 244 -10.60 -13.74 6.96
CA ILE A 244 -9.56 -13.04 6.19
C ILE A 244 -8.45 -14.02 5.84
N LEU A 245 -7.94 -14.80 6.81
CA LEU A 245 -6.89 -15.79 6.53
C LEU A 245 -7.35 -16.89 5.56
N LYS A 246 -8.64 -17.25 5.57
CA LYS A 246 -9.24 -18.15 4.58
C LYS A 246 -9.22 -17.60 3.16
N ILE A 247 -9.29 -16.28 2.96
CA ILE A 247 -9.12 -15.68 1.63
C ILE A 247 -7.75 -16.00 1.06
N PHE A 248 -6.72 -16.07 1.92
CA PHE A 248 -5.37 -16.45 1.56
C PHE A 248 -5.12 -17.96 1.57
N GLY A 249 -6.14 -18.77 1.88
CA GLY A 249 -6.05 -20.23 1.93
C GLY A 249 -5.41 -20.80 3.19
N TYR A 250 -5.39 -20.03 4.29
CA TYR A 250 -4.80 -20.45 5.56
C TYR A 250 -5.88 -20.75 6.60
N GLU A 251 -5.77 -21.91 7.26
CA GLU A 251 -6.73 -22.38 8.27
C GLU A 251 -6.02 -23.14 9.41
N GLY A 252 -6.66 -23.16 10.58
CA GLY A 252 -6.20 -23.91 11.75
C GLY A 252 -4.81 -23.48 12.24
N VAL A 253 -3.98 -24.45 12.61
CA VAL A 253 -2.62 -24.19 13.14
C VAL A 253 -1.74 -23.38 12.18
N LEU A 254 -1.94 -23.54 10.87
CA LEU A 254 -1.20 -22.75 9.87
C LEU A 254 -1.57 -21.26 9.97
N ALA A 255 -2.86 -20.95 10.12
CA ALA A 255 -3.34 -19.58 10.30
C ALA A 255 -2.79 -18.97 11.60
N GLU A 256 -2.84 -19.73 12.71
CA GLU A 256 -2.29 -19.30 14.01
C GLU A 256 -0.79 -18.98 13.93
N ASN A 257 0.01 -19.84 13.28
CA ASN A 257 1.45 -19.61 13.09
C ASN A 257 1.74 -18.38 12.22
N ILE A 258 0.91 -18.13 11.21
CA ILE A 258 1.02 -16.94 10.35
C ILE A 258 0.71 -15.68 11.15
N ILE A 259 -0.36 -15.67 11.96
CA ILE A 259 -0.68 -14.54 12.84
C ILE A 259 0.48 -14.29 13.81
N HIS A 260 0.94 -15.33 14.51
CA HIS A 260 2.04 -15.24 15.47
C HIS A 260 3.30 -14.67 14.82
N SER A 261 3.68 -15.20 13.66
CA SER A 261 4.86 -14.74 12.92
C SER A 261 4.72 -13.31 12.43
N ASN A 262 3.52 -12.88 12.02
CA ASN A 262 3.25 -11.50 11.61
C ASN A 262 3.44 -10.51 12.77
N TRP A 263 2.79 -10.80 13.90
CA TRP A 263 2.90 -9.99 15.12
C TRP A 263 4.32 -9.96 15.66
N LEU A 264 4.97 -11.12 15.75
CA LEU A 264 6.35 -11.20 16.22
C LEU A 264 7.31 -10.41 15.33
N SER A 265 7.18 -10.53 14.00
CA SER A 265 8.02 -9.79 13.05
C SER A 265 7.85 -8.28 13.18
N SER A 266 6.68 -7.80 13.59
CA SER A 266 6.42 -6.37 13.79
C SER A 266 7.19 -5.76 14.97
N ILE A 267 7.44 -6.55 16.02
CA ILE A 267 8.09 -6.10 17.25
C ILE A 267 9.62 -6.11 17.11
N LEU A 268 10.14 -6.82 16.11
CA LEU A 268 11.57 -7.00 15.86
C LEU A 268 12.17 -6.01 14.84
N LYS A 269 11.32 -5.23 14.16
CA LYS A 269 11.72 -4.14 13.25
C LYS A 269 12.14 -2.89 14.03
#